data_AF-A0AAV8T869-F1
#
_entry.id   AF-A0AAV8T869-F1
#
_cell.length_a   1.000
_cell.length_b   1.000
_cell.length_c   1.000
_cell.angle_alpha   90.00
_cell.angle_beta   90.00
_cell.angle_gamma   90.00
#
_symmetry.space_group_name_H-M   'P 1'
#
loop_
_entity.id
_entity.type
_entity.pdbx_description
1 polymer ?
#
loop_
_entity_poly.entity_id
_entity_poly.type
_entity_poly.pdbx_seq_one_letter_code
_entity_poly.pdbx_strand_id
1 'polypeptide(L)'
;MGLPWYRIHTVVLNDPGHLLSVHIMHITLVAGWASITRGTITNPGIWSYEGVVGAHIEFFGLCFLAAIWHWVYWDLEIFCDERTGKPSLELPKIFGIHLFLLGVACFGFGTFHITGLYIQAVNPTWGVEGFDPFVPGGITSHHIAAGTLGILTGLFHLSVRLPQHLYKGLRMGNIETVLFSSIDDVFFATLVIVGTMWYGSATTPIELFGPTHYQWDQGYFQQEIYRRVGIGLVKNQSLP
;
A
#
# COMPACT_ATOMS: atom_id res chain seq x y z
N MET A 1 11.20 35.03 -20.14
CA MET A 1 9.80 34.58 -19.93
C MET A 1 9.84 33.58 -18.78
N GLY A 2 8.98 33.73 -17.76
CA GLY A 2 8.95 32.82 -16.60
C GLY A 2 8.38 31.44 -16.93
N LEU A 3 8.42 30.51 -15.97
CA LEU A 3 7.77 29.20 -16.09
C LEU A 3 6.23 29.38 -16.14
N PRO A 4 5.51 28.67 -17.01
CA PRO A 4 4.05 28.56 -16.94
C PRO A 4 3.60 27.94 -15.61
N TRP A 5 2.41 28.31 -15.13
CA TRP A 5 1.88 27.89 -13.83
C TRP A 5 1.82 26.36 -13.63
N TYR A 6 1.58 25.60 -14.70
CA TYR A 6 1.51 24.13 -14.66
C TYR A 6 2.88 23.45 -14.68
N ARG A 7 3.98 24.21 -14.74
CA ARG A 7 5.36 23.70 -14.71
C ARG A 7 6.14 24.09 -13.45
N ILE A 8 5.51 24.71 -12.46
CA ILE A 8 6.23 25.21 -11.28
C ILE A 8 7.01 24.11 -10.55
N HIS A 9 6.53 22.87 -10.53
CA HIS A 9 7.22 21.75 -9.87
C HIS A 9 8.38 21.19 -10.68
N THR A 10 8.58 21.57 -11.94
CA THR A 10 9.74 21.09 -12.70
C THR A 10 11.07 21.59 -12.14
N VAL A 11 11.03 22.61 -11.27
CA VAL A 11 12.22 23.19 -10.62
C VAL A 11 12.96 22.18 -9.74
N VAL A 12 12.28 21.16 -9.21
CA VAL A 12 12.91 20.14 -8.34
C VAL A 12 13.38 18.89 -9.10
N LEU A 13 13.19 18.81 -10.43
CA LEU A 13 13.49 17.58 -11.19
C LEU A 13 14.97 17.17 -11.18
N ASN A 14 15.88 18.14 -11.12
CA ASN A 14 17.32 17.90 -11.07
C ASN A 14 17.92 18.23 -9.69
N ASP A 15 17.09 18.30 -8.65
CA ASP A 15 17.48 18.68 -7.30
C ASP A 15 17.00 17.61 -6.31
N PRO A 16 17.81 16.56 -6.07
CA PRO A 16 17.40 15.44 -5.23
C PRO A 16 17.02 15.83 -3.79
N GLY A 17 17.67 16.84 -3.21
CA GLY A 17 17.40 17.31 -1.85
C GLY A 17 16.03 17.95 -1.74
N HIS A 18 15.72 18.91 -2.62
CA HIS A 18 14.40 19.51 -2.67
C HIS A 18 13.32 18.53 -3.15
N LEU A 19 13.66 17.61 -4.07
CA LEU A 19 12.76 16.55 -4.50
C LEU A 19 12.37 15.66 -3.31
N LEU A 20 13.34 15.23 -2.50
CA LEU A 20 13.07 14.45 -1.28
C LEU A 20 12.21 15.25 -0.29
N SER A 21 12.50 16.53 -0.08
CA SER A 21 11.70 17.40 0.78
C SER A 21 10.22 17.44 0.37
N VAL A 22 9.91 17.63 -0.92
CA VAL A 22 8.52 17.67 -1.37
C VAL A 22 7.83 16.30 -1.31
N HIS A 23 8.56 15.20 -1.45
CA HIS A 23 8.02 13.86 -1.20
C HIS A 23 7.67 13.66 0.27
N ILE A 24 8.54 14.10 1.20
CA ILE A 24 8.26 14.04 2.64
C ILE A 24 7.07 14.95 2.99
N MET A 25 6.96 16.13 2.38
CA MET A 25 5.79 17.00 2.55
C MET A 25 4.51 16.33 2.05
N HIS A 26 4.54 15.64 0.90
CA HIS A 26 3.39 14.89 0.42
C HIS A 26 2.98 13.77 1.39
N ILE A 27 3.95 13.00 1.92
CA ILE A 27 3.71 11.98 2.96
C ILE A 27 3.07 12.61 4.20
N THR A 28 3.56 13.77 4.60
CA THR A 28 3.02 14.56 5.73
C THR A 28 1.53 14.86 5.50
N LEU A 29 1.17 15.43 4.34
CA LEU A 29 -0.22 15.77 4.02
C LEU A 29 -1.14 14.54 4.02
N VAL A 30 -0.67 13.41 3.48
CA VAL A 30 -1.43 12.15 3.47
C VAL A 30 -1.63 11.61 4.89
N ALA A 31 -0.59 11.59 5.73
CA ALA A 31 -0.68 11.15 7.12
C ALA A 31 -1.61 12.03 7.96
N GLY A 32 -1.55 13.36 7.76
CA GLY A 32 -2.45 14.30 8.41
C GLY A 32 -3.92 14.12 8.00
N TRP A 33 -4.18 13.77 6.73
CA TRP A 33 -5.53 13.51 6.23
C TRP A 33 -6.16 12.23 6.79
N ALA A 34 -5.37 11.20 7.10
CA ALA A 34 -5.84 9.89 7.55
C ALA A 34 -6.59 9.87 8.91
N SER A 35 -6.90 11.03 9.49
CA SER A 35 -7.49 11.18 10.82
C SER A 35 -9.02 11.33 10.79
N ILE A 36 -9.78 10.24 10.59
CA ILE A 36 -11.24 10.25 10.86
C ILE A 36 -11.74 8.91 11.43
N THR A 37 -12.44 9.05 12.56
CA THR A 37 -13.71 8.41 13.01
C THR A 37 -13.73 7.49 14.24
N ARG A 38 -14.81 7.72 15.00
CA ARG A 38 -15.27 7.14 16.25
C ARG A 38 -15.72 5.68 16.15
N GLY A 39 -15.36 4.92 17.18
CA GLY A 39 -16.08 3.76 17.66
C GLY A 39 -15.78 3.59 19.15
N THR A 40 -16.77 3.23 19.97
CA THR A 40 -16.54 2.94 21.40
C THR A 40 -16.13 1.48 21.54
N ILE A 41 -14.85 1.21 21.82
CA ILE A 41 -14.34 -0.11 22.17
C ILE A 41 -13.93 -0.11 23.65
N THR A 42 -14.29 -1.16 24.38
CA THR A 42 -13.85 -1.34 25.77
C THR A 42 -12.41 -1.85 25.83
N ASN A 43 -11.52 -1.05 26.42
CA ASN A 43 -10.13 -1.36 26.74
C ASN A 43 -9.21 -1.81 25.57
N PRO A 44 -9.05 -1.00 24.50
CA PRO A 44 -8.18 -1.30 23.36
C PRO A 44 -6.66 -1.16 23.63
N GLY A 45 -6.25 -0.78 24.85
CA GLY A 45 -4.85 -0.42 25.12
C GLY A 45 -4.42 0.84 24.34
N ILE A 46 -3.12 0.91 23.97
CA ILE A 46 -2.55 2.07 23.25
C ILE A 46 -3.00 2.10 21.79
N TRP A 47 -3.18 0.94 21.15
CA TRP A 47 -3.56 0.83 19.73
C TRP A 47 -5.08 0.91 19.52
N SER A 48 -5.71 1.96 20.08
CA SER A 48 -7.12 2.31 19.83
C SER A 48 -7.28 3.13 18.55
N TYR A 49 -8.52 3.42 18.13
CA TYR A 49 -8.78 4.39 17.05
C TYR A 49 -8.12 5.74 17.36
N GLU A 50 -8.27 6.24 18.58
CA GLU A 50 -7.64 7.49 19.04
C GLU A 50 -6.13 7.37 19.10
N GLY A 51 -5.58 6.23 19.52
CA GLY A 51 -4.14 5.99 19.56
C GLY A 51 -3.51 5.97 18.17
N VAL A 52 -4.17 5.33 17.19
CA VAL A 52 -3.75 5.34 15.78
C VAL A 52 -3.82 6.76 15.23
N VAL A 53 -4.88 7.52 15.50
CA VAL A 53 -4.98 8.94 15.11
C VAL A 53 -3.85 9.77 15.74
N GLY A 54 -3.59 9.59 17.04
CA GLY A 54 -2.49 10.25 17.75
C GLY A 54 -1.12 9.96 17.12
N ALA A 55 -0.85 8.69 16.80
CA ALA A 55 0.38 8.28 16.13
C ALA A 55 0.51 8.91 14.73
N HIS A 56 -0.57 9.04 13.96
CA HIS A 56 -0.54 9.72 12.65
C HIS A 56 -0.26 11.22 12.78
N ILE A 57 -0.82 11.91 13.80
CA ILE A 57 -0.56 13.32 14.07
C ILE A 57 0.90 13.54 14.50
N GLU A 58 1.44 12.68 15.35
CA GLU A 58 2.85 12.73 15.75
C GLU A 58 3.77 12.50 14.54
N PHE A 59 3.49 11.46 13.74
CA PHE A 59 4.23 11.17 12.51
C PHE A 59 4.16 12.33 11.51
N PHE A 60 3.00 12.97 11.34
CA PHE A 60 2.82 14.20 10.58
C PHE A 60 3.80 15.29 11.04
N GLY A 61 3.88 15.56 12.34
CA GLY A 61 4.76 16.61 12.88
C GLY A 61 6.24 16.32 12.62
N LEU A 62 6.67 15.07 12.79
CA LEU A 62 8.04 14.63 12.54
C LEU A 62 8.41 14.74 11.04
N CYS A 63 7.54 14.27 10.15
CA CYS A 63 7.77 14.39 8.70
C CYS A 63 7.77 15.84 8.24
N PHE A 64 6.91 16.71 8.79
CA PHE A 64 6.90 18.13 8.47
C PHE A 64 8.26 18.80 8.78
N LEU A 65 8.81 18.54 9.98
CA LEU A 65 10.12 19.07 10.37
C LEU A 65 11.24 18.51 9.48
N ALA A 66 11.18 17.21 9.13
CA ALA A 66 12.14 16.59 8.22
C ALA A 66 12.08 17.21 6.80
N ALA A 67 10.88 17.52 6.30
CA ALA A 67 10.72 18.19 5.00
C ALA A 67 11.39 19.57 5.00
N ILE A 68 11.20 20.37 6.05
CA ILE A 68 11.86 21.68 6.19
C ILE A 68 13.39 21.51 6.23
N TRP A 69 13.88 20.53 6.99
CA TRP A 69 15.31 20.27 7.08
C TRP A 69 15.90 19.91 5.71
N HIS A 70 15.28 18.98 4.97
CA HIS A 70 15.75 18.60 3.64
C HIS A 70 15.62 19.72 2.60
N TRP A 71 14.68 20.64 2.78
CA TRP A 71 14.58 21.84 1.95
C TRP A 71 15.76 22.78 2.19
N VAL A 72 16.09 23.05 3.46
CA VAL A 72 17.17 23.97 3.82
C VAL A 72 18.54 23.38 3.50
N TYR A 73 18.74 22.10 3.79
CA TYR A 73 20.00 21.36 3.62
C TYR A 73 19.95 20.43 2.41
N TRP A 74 19.64 21.00 1.24
CA TRP A 74 19.47 20.23 0.00
C TRP A 74 20.81 19.83 -0.67
N ASP A 75 21.85 20.68 -0.54
CA ASP A 75 23.16 20.50 -1.20
C ASP A 75 24.07 19.55 -0.39
N LEU A 76 23.69 18.28 -0.34
CA LEU A 76 24.43 17.23 0.34
C LEU A 76 25.34 16.49 -0.65
N GLU A 77 26.56 16.20 -0.21
CA GLU A 77 27.57 15.48 -1.01
C GLU A 77 27.06 14.12 -1.53
N ILE A 78 26.18 13.45 -0.78
CA ILE A 78 25.56 12.17 -1.19
C ILE A 78 24.75 12.26 -2.49
N PHE A 79 24.27 13.45 -2.85
CA PHE A 79 23.53 13.66 -4.10
C PHE A 79 24.44 14.00 -5.28
N CYS A 80 25.72 14.28 -5.04
CA CYS A 80 26.68 14.71 -6.05
C CYS A 80 27.56 13.54 -6.52
N ASP A 81 27.66 13.37 -7.85
CA ASP A 81 28.67 12.46 -8.43
C ASP A 81 30.05 13.10 -8.29
N GLU A 82 30.93 12.51 -7.48
CA GLU A 82 32.31 12.98 -7.24
C GLU A 82 33.10 13.25 -8.54
N ARG A 83 32.82 12.49 -9.61
CA ARG A 83 33.53 12.63 -10.88
C ARG A 83 33.09 13.85 -11.68
N THR A 84 31.82 14.26 -11.54
CA THR A 84 31.23 15.31 -12.38
C THR A 84 30.82 16.55 -11.59
N GLY A 85 30.76 16.47 -10.26
CA GLY A 85 30.25 17.52 -9.37
C GLY A 85 28.78 17.85 -9.58
N LYS A 86 28.02 16.96 -10.23
CA LYS A 86 26.61 17.18 -10.59
C LYS A 86 25.68 16.28 -9.77
N PRO A 87 24.44 16.73 -9.53
CA PRO A 87 23.42 15.88 -8.95
C PRO A 87 23.22 14.59 -9.77
N SER A 88 23.23 13.44 -9.12
CA SER A 88 23.01 12.14 -9.77
C SER A 88 22.29 11.16 -8.86
N LEU A 89 21.41 10.35 -9.44
CA LEU A 89 20.69 9.29 -8.75
C LEU A 89 20.90 7.96 -9.49
N GLU A 90 21.39 6.95 -8.78
CA GLU A 90 21.50 5.59 -9.32
C GLU A 90 20.16 4.86 -9.24
N LEU A 91 19.19 5.29 -10.07
CA LEU A 91 17.79 4.83 -10.04
C LEU A 91 17.62 3.30 -9.97
N PRO A 92 18.36 2.48 -10.74
CA PRO A 92 18.18 1.01 -10.66
C PRO A 92 18.62 0.41 -9.32
N LYS A 93 19.66 0.98 -8.68
CA LYS A 93 20.10 0.53 -7.36
C LYS A 93 19.11 0.98 -6.29
N ILE A 94 18.62 2.22 -6.39
CA ILE A 94 17.55 2.75 -5.53
C ILE A 94 16.31 1.85 -5.60
N PHE A 95 15.90 1.44 -6.81
CA PHE A 95 14.81 0.49 -7.00
C PHE A 95 15.06 -0.84 -6.27
N GLY A 96 16.25 -1.41 -6.39
CA GLY A 96 16.62 -2.64 -5.66
C GLY A 96 16.53 -2.51 -4.13
N ILE A 97 16.97 -1.38 -3.57
CA ILE A 97 16.85 -1.09 -2.14
C ILE A 97 15.38 -1.04 -1.72
N HIS A 98 14.55 -0.27 -2.43
CA HIS A 98 13.14 -0.12 -2.11
C HIS A 98 12.38 -1.45 -2.24
N LEU A 99 12.63 -2.20 -3.32
CA LEU A 99 11.99 -3.51 -3.53
C LEU A 99 12.37 -4.52 -2.45
N PHE A 100 13.64 -4.54 -2.03
CA PHE A 100 14.08 -5.39 -0.93
C PHE A 100 13.36 -5.05 0.38
N LEU A 101 13.30 -3.76 0.74
CA LEU A 101 12.61 -3.30 1.95
C LEU A 101 11.10 -3.59 1.91
N LEU A 102 10.45 -3.37 0.75
CA LEU A 102 9.05 -3.73 0.53
C LEU A 102 8.82 -5.25 0.63
N GLY A 103 9.75 -6.06 0.13
CA GLY A 103 9.72 -7.52 0.28
C GLY A 103 9.77 -7.96 1.75
N VAL A 104 10.69 -7.39 2.53
CA VAL A 104 10.80 -7.65 3.98
C VAL A 104 9.52 -7.23 4.71
N ALA A 105 9.00 -6.03 4.41
CA ALA A 105 7.77 -5.54 5.03
C ALA A 105 6.55 -6.40 4.68
N CYS A 106 6.39 -6.78 3.41
CA CYS A 106 5.30 -7.64 2.93
C CYS A 106 5.37 -9.04 3.56
N PHE A 107 6.56 -9.64 3.61
CA PHE A 107 6.77 -10.92 4.27
C PHE A 107 6.45 -10.85 5.77
N GLY A 108 6.97 -9.83 6.47
CA GLY A 108 6.71 -9.63 7.90
C GLY A 108 5.22 -9.42 8.21
N PHE A 109 4.51 -8.67 7.37
CA PHE A 109 3.07 -8.48 7.49
C PHE A 109 2.31 -9.80 7.34
N GLY A 110 2.63 -10.60 6.32
CA GLY A 110 2.04 -11.92 6.13
C GLY A 110 2.33 -12.88 7.29
N THR A 111 3.59 -12.97 7.71
CA THR A 111 4.07 -13.97 8.68
C THR A 111 3.77 -13.68 10.14
N PHE A 112 3.69 -12.41 10.53
CA PHE A 112 3.51 -12.02 11.93
C PHE A 112 2.17 -11.33 12.19
N HIS A 113 1.74 -10.44 11.28
CA HIS A 113 0.52 -9.66 11.49
C HIS A 113 -0.73 -10.48 11.12
N ILE A 114 -0.79 -11.04 9.89
CA ILE A 114 -2.00 -11.73 9.40
C ILE A 114 -2.18 -13.13 10.03
N THR A 115 -1.11 -13.87 10.23
CA THR A 115 -1.15 -15.17 10.95
C THR A 115 -1.53 -15.02 12.43
N GLY A 116 -1.70 -13.79 12.93
CA GLY A 116 -2.27 -13.54 14.24
C GLY A 116 -1.39 -14.02 15.38
N LEU A 117 -0.07 -13.80 15.29
CA LEU A 117 0.77 -13.89 16.49
C LEU A 117 0.23 -12.97 17.61
N TYR A 118 -0.62 -11.98 17.27
CA TYR A 118 -1.19 -10.98 18.19
C TYR A 118 -2.71 -10.67 18.04
N ILE A 119 -3.45 -11.18 17.03
CA ILE A 119 -4.91 -10.95 16.77
C ILE A 119 -5.54 -12.25 16.20
N GLN A 120 -6.85 -12.30 15.89
CA GLN A 120 -7.50 -13.44 15.23
C GLN A 120 -6.70 -13.94 14.02
N ALA A 121 -6.09 -15.11 14.18
CA ALA A 121 -5.17 -15.71 13.24
C ALA A 121 -5.88 -16.20 11.97
N VAL A 122 -5.33 -15.84 10.82
CA VAL A 122 -5.70 -16.42 9.52
C VAL A 122 -4.58 -17.33 9.04
N ASN A 123 -4.82 -18.64 9.11
CA ASN A 123 -3.86 -19.63 8.61
C ASN A 123 -3.67 -19.48 7.09
N PRO A 124 -2.43 -19.59 6.58
CA PRO A 124 -2.18 -19.50 5.15
C PRO A 124 -2.75 -20.70 4.40
N THR A 125 -3.22 -20.43 3.19
CA THR A 125 -3.78 -21.42 2.29
C THR A 125 -2.93 -21.52 1.03
N TRP A 126 -2.34 -22.69 0.79
CA TRP A 126 -1.34 -22.90 -0.27
C TRP A 126 -1.88 -23.67 -1.47
N GLY A 127 -3.08 -24.24 -1.37
CA GLY A 127 -3.74 -24.91 -2.48
C GLY A 127 -4.40 -23.93 -3.44
N VAL A 128 -5.14 -24.48 -4.40
CA VAL A 128 -5.83 -23.69 -5.45
C VAL A 128 -6.89 -22.75 -4.86
N GLU A 129 -7.45 -23.12 -3.72
CA GLU A 129 -8.42 -22.33 -2.97
C GLU A 129 -7.81 -21.04 -2.38
N GLY A 130 -6.48 -20.93 -2.30
CA GLY A 130 -5.81 -19.68 -1.94
C GLY A 130 -5.94 -18.57 -3.01
N PHE A 131 -6.40 -18.90 -4.22
CA PHE A 131 -6.72 -17.95 -5.28
C PHE A 131 -8.20 -17.55 -5.31
N ASP A 132 -9.04 -18.14 -4.46
CA ASP A 132 -10.43 -17.72 -4.30
C ASP A 132 -10.45 -16.38 -3.54
N PRO A 133 -11.00 -15.30 -4.13
CA PRO A 133 -11.02 -13.98 -3.50
C PRO A 133 -11.83 -13.93 -2.19
N PHE A 134 -12.62 -14.97 -1.87
CA PHE A 134 -13.40 -15.08 -0.65
C PHE A 134 -12.76 -15.98 0.42
N VAL A 135 -11.57 -16.55 0.18
CA VAL A 135 -10.82 -17.35 1.15
C VAL A 135 -9.69 -16.50 1.77
N PRO A 136 -9.81 -16.08 3.05
CA PRO A 136 -8.84 -15.17 3.67
C PRO A 136 -7.42 -15.73 3.76
N GLY A 137 -7.27 -17.06 3.85
CA GLY A 137 -5.94 -17.68 3.92
C GLY A 137 -5.09 -17.50 2.66
N GLY A 138 -5.71 -17.17 1.52
CA GLY A 138 -5.03 -16.72 0.32
C GLY A 138 -4.29 -15.39 0.49
N ILE A 139 -4.81 -14.49 1.33
CA ILE A 139 -4.17 -13.20 1.62
C ILE A 139 -2.86 -13.45 2.38
N THR A 140 -2.88 -14.33 3.38
CA THR A 140 -1.70 -14.69 4.17
C THR A 140 -0.62 -15.32 3.28
N SER A 141 -0.97 -16.34 2.49
CA SER A 141 -0.01 -17.02 1.61
C SER A 141 0.51 -16.09 0.51
N HIS A 142 -0.33 -15.20 -0.04
CA HIS A 142 0.08 -14.15 -0.97
C HIS A 142 1.18 -13.26 -0.39
N HIS A 143 0.99 -12.69 0.81
CA HIS A 143 1.99 -11.80 1.41
C HIS A 143 3.31 -12.53 1.72
N ILE A 144 3.24 -13.77 2.18
CA ILE A 144 4.45 -14.59 2.46
C ILE A 144 5.21 -14.88 1.16
N ALA A 145 4.52 -15.35 0.12
CA ALA A 145 5.12 -15.69 -1.16
C ALA A 145 5.65 -14.45 -1.90
N ALA A 146 4.82 -13.41 -2.03
CA ALA A 146 5.20 -12.16 -2.69
C ALA A 146 6.32 -11.44 -1.95
N GLY A 147 6.30 -11.43 -0.61
CA GLY A 147 7.38 -10.87 0.20
C GLY A 147 8.70 -11.61 0.00
N THR A 148 8.67 -12.95 -0.01
CA THR A 148 9.86 -13.78 -0.29
C THR A 148 10.42 -13.48 -1.68
N LEU A 149 9.55 -13.41 -2.69
CA LEU A 149 9.97 -13.07 -4.05
C LEU A 149 10.53 -11.64 -4.11
N GLY A 150 9.90 -10.67 -3.47
CA GLY A 150 10.38 -9.28 -3.40
C GLY A 150 11.77 -9.16 -2.77
N ILE A 151 12.08 -9.95 -1.74
CA ILE A 151 13.42 -10.02 -1.15
C ILE A 151 14.43 -10.55 -2.17
N LEU A 152 14.14 -11.67 -2.81
CA LEU A 152 15.04 -12.29 -3.80
C LEU A 152 15.27 -11.38 -5.01
N THR A 153 14.21 -10.78 -5.54
CA THR A 153 14.27 -9.86 -6.69
C THR A 153 14.96 -8.54 -6.30
N GLY A 154 14.73 -8.02 -5.09
CA GLY A 154 15.46 -6.87 -4.56
C GLY A 154 16.97 -7.12 -4.50
N LEU A 155 17.39 -8.26 -3.96
CA LEU A 155 18.80 -8.69 -3.93
C LEU A 155 19.39 -8.85 -5.32
N PHE A 156 18.61 -9.40 -6.26
CA PHE A 156 19.02 -9.49 -7.67
C PHE A 156 19.29 -8.10 -8.26
N HIS A 157 18.38 -7.13 -8.07
CA HIS A 157 18.57 -5.76 -8.56
C HIS A 157 19.72 -5.01 -7.89
N LEU A 158 20.10 -5.38 -6.67
CA LEU A 158 21.30 -4.86 -6.01
C LEU A 158 22.60 -5.49 -6.52
N SER A 159 22.53 -6.75 -6.94
CA SER A 159 23.69 -7.55 -7.34
C SER A 159 24.02 -7.45 -8.84
N VAL A 160 23.02 -7.14 -9.67
CA VAL A 160 23.14 -7.18 -11.13
C VAL A 160 23.01 -5.79 -11.74
N ARG A 161 24.01 -5.39 -12.52
CA ARG A 161 23.95 -4.16 -13.33
C ARG A 161 23.09 -4.39 -14.57
N LEU A 162 22.41 -3.32 -15.00
CA LEU A 162 21.51 -3.43 -16.13
C LEU A 162 22.23 -3.65 -17.48
N PRO A 163 21.63 -4.44 -18.38
CA PRO A 163 22.06 -4.50 -19.76
C PRO A 163 22.00 -3.12 -20.44
N GLN A 164 23.04 -2.78 -21.21
CA GLN A 164 23.17 -1.46 -21.84
C GLN A 164 22.01 -1.13 -22.79
N HIS A 165 21.48 -2.13 -23.50
CA HIS A 165 20.35 -1.93 -24.41
C HIS A 165 19.07 -1.54 -23.67
N LEU A 166 18.78 -2.16 -22.50
CA LEU A 166 17.64 -1.78 -21.67
C LEU A 166 17.81 -0.39 -21.07
N TYR A 167 19.00 -0.09 -20.55
CA TYR A 167 19.27 1.22 -19.96
C TYR A 167 19.04 2.36 -20.96
N LYS A 168 19.51 2.18 -22.21
CA LYS A 168 19.31 3.15 -23.29
C LYS A 168 17.87 3.15 -23.81
N GLY A 169 17.29 1.98 -24.06
CA GLY A 169 15.95 1.83 -24.63
C GLY A 169 14.85 2.42 -23.74
N LEU A 170 14.95 2.19 -22.43
CA LEU A 170 14.00 2.70 -21.43
C LEU A 170 14.42 4.05 -20.83
N ARG A 171 15.55 4.63 -21.28
CA ARG A 171 16.07 5.92 -20.78
C ARG A 171 16.21 5.98 -19.26
N MET A 172 16.78 4.94 -18.65
CA MET A 172 16.80 4.78 -17.19
C MET A 172 17.70 5.77 -16.43
N GLY A 173 18.31 6.73 -17.11
CA GLY A 173 18.91 7.92 -16.49
C GLY A 173 17.92 9.06 -16.27
N ASN A 174 16.69 8.97 -16.79
CA ASN A 174 15.63 9.96 -16.57
C ASN A 174 14.63 9.46 -15.51
N ILE A 175 14.46 10.24 -14.44
CA ILE A 175 13.50 9.94 -13.37
C ILE A 175 12.04 9.93 -13.88
N GLU A 176 11.72 10.66 -14.95
CA GLU A 176 10.38 10.65 -15.53
C GLU A 176 9.98 9.28 -16.09
N THR A 177 10.93 8.43 -16.49
CA THR A 177 10.62 7.04 -16.86
C THR A 177 10.06 6.29 -15.65
N VAL A 178 10.67 6.47 -14.47
CA VAL A 178 10.22 5.85 -13.21
C VAL A 178 8.84 6.40 -12.85
N LEU A 179 8.63 7.71 -12.94
CA LEU A 179 7.33 8.34 -12.71
C LEU A 179 6.24 7.74 -13.62
N PHE A 180 6.51 7.59 -14.91
CA PHE A 180 5.55 7.03 -15.87
C PHE A 180 5.17 5.59 -15.53
N SER A 181 6.16 4.70 -15.31
CA SER A 181 5.89 3.31 -14.94
C SER A 181 5.17 3.20 -13.59
N SER A 182 5.53 4.04 -12.61
CA SER A 182 4.87 4.02 -11.30
C SER A 182 3.41 4.50 -11.37
N ILE A 183 3.07 5.43 -12.25
CA ILE A 183 1.68 5.84 -12.48
C ILE A 183 0.87 4.68 -13.07
N ASP A 184 1.45 3.94 -14.03
CA ASP A 184 0.81 2.76 -14.63
C ASP A 184 0.53 1.67 -13.57
N ASP A 185 1.53 1.35 -12.74
CA ASP A 185 1.39 0.38 -11.64
C ASP A 185 0.33 0.79 -10.61
N VAL A 186 0.30 2.08 -10.21
CA VAL A 186 -0.69 2.61 -9.26
C VAL A 186 -2.09 2.61 -9.87
N PHE A 187 -2.22 2.92 -11.16
CA PHE A 187 -3.50 2.87 -11.86
C PHE A 187 -4.04 1.44 -11.94
N PHE A 188 -3.18 0.48 -12.27
CA PHE A 188 -3.52 -0.94 -12.26
C PHE A 188 -4.01 -1.39 -10.87
N ALA A 189 -3.26 -1.08 -9.80
CA ALA A 189 -3.66 -1.41 -8.44
C ALA A 189 -5.02 -0.79 -8.05
N THR A 190 -5.28 0.44 -8.49
CA THR A 190 -6.56 1.13 -8.28
C THR A 190 -7.71 0.38 -8.94
N LEU A 191 -7.55 -0.08 -10.19
CA LEU A 191 -8.58 -0.86 -10.88
C LEU A 191 -8.89 -2.18 -10.16
N VAL A 192 -7.87 -2.87 -9.64
CA VAL A 192 -8.06 -4.10 -8.86
C VAL A 192 -8.86 -3.82 -7.58
N ILE A 193 -8.50 -2.77 -6.83
CA ILE A 193 -9.19 -2.40 -5.58
C ILE A 193 -10.63 -1.98 -5.85
N VAL A 194 -10.89 -1.21 -6.91
CA VAL A 194 -12.25 -0.83 -7.31
C VAL A 194 -13.08 -2.08 -7.63
N GLY A 195 -12.51 -3.04 -8.35
CA GLY A 195 -13.16 -4.32 -8.64
C GLY A 195 -13.51 -5.10 -7.36
N THR A 196 -12.54 -5.34 -6.48
CA THR A 196 -12.77 -6.12 -5.26
C THR A 196 -13.69 -5.42 -4.26
N MET A 197 -13.73 -4.09 -4.24
CA MET A 197 -14.71 -3.33 -3.48
C MET A 197 -16.12 -3.47 -4.05
N TRP A 198 -16.27 -3.42 -5.37
CA TRP A 198 -17.58 -3.47 -6.02
C TRP A 198 -18.23 -4.87 -5.98
N TYR A 199 -17.43 -5.91 -6.20
CA TYR A 199 -17.92 -7.30 -6.25
C TYR A 199 -17.87 -8.01 -4.89
N GLY A 200 -17.08 -7.49 -3.95
CA GLY A 200 -16.81 -8.14 -2.67
C GLY A 200 -15.63 -9.11 -2.75
N SER A 201 -14.89 -9.20 -1.64
CA SER A 201 -13.81 -10.16 -1.40
C SER A 201 -13.62 -10.35 0.11
N ALA A 202 -12.70 -11.23 0.50
CA ALA A 202 -12.28 -11.41 1.88
C ALA A 202 -11.70 -10.12 2.51
N THR A 203 -11.27 -9.13 1.72
CA THR A 203 -10.75 -7.84 2.20
C THR A 203 -11.80 -6.73 2.25
N THR A 204 -13.03 -6.98 1.77
CA THR A 204 -14.12 -6.00 1.74
C THR A 204 -15.39 -6.58 2.41
N PRO A 205 -15.31 -6.93 3.71
CA PRO A 205 -16.41 -7.57 4.41
C PRO A 205 -17.62 -6.62 4.54
N ILE A 206 -18.81 -7.19 4.41
CA ILE A 206 -20.07 -6.44 4.40
C ILE A 206 -20.38 -5.74 5.73
N GLU A 207 -19.81 -6.22 6.84
CA GLU A 207 -19.95 -5.62 8.16
C GLU A 207 -19.21 -4.29 8.27
N LEU A 208 -18.17 -4.08 7.46
CA LEU A 208 -17.38 -2.85 7.45
C LEU A 208 -17.77 -1.92 6.29
N PHE A 209 -18.11 -2.47 5.13
CA PHE A 209 -18.34 -1.69 3.90
C PHE A 209 -19.80 -1.69 3.42
N GLY A 210 -20.68 -2.46 4.06
CA GLY A 210 -22.05 -2.67 3.62
C GLY A 210 -22.20 -3.79 2.56
N PRO A 211 -23.44 -4.19 2.25
CA PRO A 211 -23.70 -5.24 1.28
C PRO A 211 -23.43 -4.79 -0.16
N THR A 212 -23.18 -5.74 -1.06
CA THR A 212 -23.06 -5.46 -2.49
C THR A 212 -24.44 -5.44 -3.16
N HIS A 213 -24.57 -4.70 -4.26
CA HIS A 213 -25.81 -4.69 -5.05
C HIS A 213 -26.18 -6.09 -5.57
N TYR A 214 -25.20 -6.94 -5.87
CA TYR A 214 -25.42 -8.31 -6.33
C TYR A 214 -26.16 -9.18 -5.29
N GLN A 215 -25.92 -8.94 -4.00
CA GLN A 215 -26.65 -9.63 -2.92
C GLN A 215 -28.13 -9.23 -2.90
N TRP A 216 -28.44 -7.98 -3.23
CA TRP A 216 -29.81 -7.50 -3.39
C TRP A 216 -30.49 -8.12 -4.62
N ASP A 217 -29.86 -8.02 -5.79
CA ASP A 217 -30.41 -8.53 -7.07
C ASP A 217 -30.78 -10.01 -7.02
N GLN A 218 -29.98 -10.80 -6.30
CA GLN A 218 -30.19 -12.24 -6.19
C GLN A 218 -31.09 -12.63 -5.01
N GLY A 219 -31.56 -11.66 -4.21
CA GLY A 219 -32.29 -11.93 -2.98
C GLY A 219 -31.49 -12.78 -1.99
N TYR A 220 -30.17 -12.62 -1.94
CA TYR A 220 -29.25 -13.47 -1.18
C TYR A 220 -29.67 -13.62 0.29
N PHE A 221 -29.86 -12.49 0.98
CA PHE A 221 -30.31 -12.50 2.39
C PHE A 221 -31.76 -12.97 2.53
N GLN A 222 -32.62 -12.63 1.57
CA GLN A 222 -34.02 -13.05 1.57
C GLN A 222 -34.14 -14.58 1.53
N GLN A 223 -33.37 -15.25 0.68
CA GLN A 223 -33.35 -16.72 0.60
C GLN A 223 -32.93 -17.36 1.92
N GLU A 224 -31.87 -16.83 2.56
CA GLU A 224 -31.39 -17.35 3.85
C GLU A 224 -32.41 -17.11 4.98
N ILE A 225 -33.10 -15.97 4.99
CA ILE A 225 -34.20 -15.69 5.92
C ILE A 225 -35.31 -16.73 5.76
N TYR A 226 -35.79 -16.94 4.53
CA TYR A 226 -36.84 -17.93 4.27
C TYR A 226 -36.42 -19.35 4.67
N ARG A 227 -35.17 -19.73 4.42
CA ARG A 227 -34.62 -21.03 4.83
C ARG A 227 -34.66 -21.21 6.34
N ARG A 228 -34.20 -20.21 7.11
CA ARG A 228 -34.20 -20.27 8.59
C ARG A 228 -35.61 -20.33 9.17
N VAL A 229 -36.52 -19.50 8.65
CA VAL A 229 -37.94 -19.52 9.04
C VAL A 229 -38.56 -20.89 8.73
N GLY A 230 -38.30 -21.44 7.55
CA GLY A 230 -38.77 -22.77 7.15
C GLY A 230 -38.30 -23.88 8.10
N ILE A 231 -37.04 -23.85 8.54
CA ILE A 231 -36.51 -24.82 9.52
C ILE A 231 -37.22 -24.69 10.87
N GLY A 232 -37.53 -23.48 11.33
CA GLY A 232 -38.28 -23.25 12.57
C GLY A 232 -39.70 -23.84 12.50
N LEU A 233 -40.39 -23.62 11.39
CA LEU A 233 -41.72 -24.17 11.13
C LEU A 233 -41.72 -25.71 11.12
N VAL A 234 -40.72 -26.34 10.49
CA VAL A 234 -40.56 -27.81 10.51
C VAL A 234 -40.33 -28.35 11.92
N LYS A 235 -39.74 -27.53 12.82
CA LYS A 235 -39.58 -27.85 14.24
C LYS A 235 -40.81 -27.51 15.09
N ASN A 236 -41.96 -27.25 14.47
CA ASN A 236 -43.22 -26.88 15.13
C ASN A 236 -43.12 -25.61 16.00
N GLN A 237 -42.22 -24.69 15.65
CA GLN A 237 -42.19 -23.37 16.26
C GLN A 237 -43.29 -22.50 15.64
N SER A 238 -43.99 -21.71 16.46
CA SER A 238 -44.96 -20.74 15.95
C SER A 238 -44.27 -19.64 15.14
N LEU A 239 -44.99 -19.04 14.20
CA LEU A 239 -44.55 -17.77 13.63
C LEU A 239 -44.46 -16.73 14.75
N PRO A 240 -43.38 -15.93 14.81
CA PRO A 240 -43.32 -14.78 15.69
C PRO A 240 -44.39 -13.74 15.33
#